data_AF-A0A956ECT5-F1
#
_entry.id   AF-A0A956ECT5-F1
#
_cell.length_a   1.000
_cell.length_b   1.000
_cell.length_c   1.000
_cell.angle_alpha   90.00
_cell.angle_beta   90.00
_cell.angle_gamma   90.00
#
_symmetry.space_group_name_H-M   'P 1'
#
loop_
_entity.id
_entity.type
_entity.pdbx_description
1 polymer ?
#
loop_
_entity_poly.entity_id
_entity_poly.type
_entity_poly.pdbx_seq_one_letter_code
_entity_poly.pdbx_strand_id
1 'polypeptide(L)'
;MSKKLSWLQVCRSQEFCGKWVALDNCRFDETTLKPVEGDVVDCDEELPALCARMRETGRSSCSIVFCDGDVYVETQPQQAQDSPIRTDRPA
;
A
#
# COMPACT_ATOMS: atom_id res chain seq x y z
N MET A 1 -6.02 -19.89 -3.43
CA MET A 1 -6.59 -18.82 -4.27
C MET A 1 -5.90 -17.52 -3.85
N SER A 2 -5.01 -16.97 -4.67
CA SER A 2 -4.41 -15.64 -4.41
C SER A 2 -5.27 -14.59 -5.11
N LYS A 3 -5.68 -13.54 -4.40
CA LYS A 3 -6.47 -12.45 -4.98
C LYS A 3 -5.52 -11.28 -5.27
N LYS A 4 -5.35 -10.96 -6.56
CA LYS A 4 -4.70 -9.72 -7.00
C LYS A 4 -5.55 -8.55 -6.55
N LEU A 5 -5.04 -7.78 -5.60
CA LEU A 5 -5.71 -6.59 -5.10
C LEU A 5 -4.73 -5.41 -5.15
N SER A 6 -5.25 -4.23 -5.50
CA SER A 6 -4.47 -3.02 -5.27
C SER A 6 -4.34 -2.78 -3.76
N TRP A 7 -3.24 -2.19 -3.33
CA TRP A 7 -3.03 -1.92 -1.92
C TRP A 7 -4.13 -1.01 -1.34
N LEU A 8 -4.66 -0.08 -2.15
CA LEU A 8 -5.83 0.72 -1.81
C LEU A 8 -7.08 -0.13 -1.54
N GLN A 9 -7.29 -1.22 -2.29
CA GLN A 9 -8.40 -2.14 -2.04
C GLN A 9 -8.19 -2.96 -0.77
N VAL A 10 -6.95 -3.38 -0.49
CA VAL A 10 -6.59 -4.07 0.76
C VAL A 10 -6.90 -3.16 1.95
N CYS A 11 -6.47 -1.90 1.90
CA CYS A 11 -6.66 -0.95 2.99
C CYS A 11 -8.12 -0.51 3.17
N ARG A 12 -8.91 -0.46 2.09
CA ARG A 12 -10.36 -0.20 2.17
C ARG A 12 -11.17 -1.40 2.67
N SER A 13 -10.58 -2.59 2.68
CA SER A 13 -11.25 -3.78 3.18
C SER A 13 -11.15 -3.86 4.69
N GLN A 14 -12.29 -3.91 5.38
CA GLN A 14 -12.34 -4.18 6.82
C GLN A 14 -11.73 -5.54 7.18
N GLU A 15 -11.65 -6.48 6.23
CA GLU A 15 -11.06 -7.80 6.45
C GLU A 15 -9.57 -7.73 6.81
N PHE A 16 -8.85 -6.74 6.26
CA PHE A 16 -7.40 -6.60 6.38
C PHE A 16 -6.98 -5.39 7.23
N CYS A 17 -7.92 -4.51 7.55
CA CYS A 17 -7.70 -3.37 8.45
C CYS A 17 -7.28 -3.85 9.85
N GLY A 18 -6.20 -3.29 10.39
CA GLY A 18 -5.63 -3.65 11.68
C GLY A 18 -4.85 -4.96 11.67
N LYS A 19 -4.51 -5.52 10.50
CA LYS A 19 -3.85 -6.82 10.36
C LYS A 19 -2.56 -6.74 9.56
N TRP A 20 -1.68 -7.69 9.82
CA TRP A 20 -0.54 -8.02 8.98
C TRP A 20 -1.03 -8.77 7.74
N VAL A 21 -0.60 -8.33 6.57
CA VAL A 21 -0.95 -8.91 5.30
C VAL A 21 0.31 -9.40 4.61
N ALA A 22 0.32 -10.68 4.24
CA ALA A 22 1.34 -11.25 3.40
C ALA A 22 0.95 -11.04 1.93
N LEU A 23 1.81 -10.33 1.21
CA LEU A 23 1.69 -10.04 -0.21
C LEU A 23 2.73 -10.84 -0.99
N ASP A 24 2.28 -11.57 -2.00
CA ASP A 24 3.14 -12.17 -3.01
C ASP A 24 3.15 -11.29 -4.27
N ASN A 25 4.19 -11.41 -5.10
CA ASN A 25 4.36 -10.63 -6.34
C ASN A 25 4.05 -9.12 -6.14
N CYS A 26 4.54 -8.56 -5.03
CA CYS A 26 4.24 -7.20 -4.63
C CYS A 26 5.06 -6.19 -5.43
N ARG A 27 4.39 -5.15 -5.95
CA ARG A 27 5.04 -3.98 -6.53
C ARG A 27 5.01 -2.84 -5.53
N PHE A 28 6.16 -2.24 -5.31
CA PHE A 28 6.31 -1.03 -4.50
C PHE A 28 6.45 0.18 -5.41
N ASP A 29 5.94 1.31 -4.94
CA ASP A 29 6.22 2.62 -5.51
C ASP A 29 7.67 2.99 -5.16
N GLU A 30 8.46 3.32 -6.18
CA GLU A 30 9.88 3.69 -6.03
C GLU A 30 10.07 5.00 -5.24
N THR A 31 9.04 5.84 -5.17
CA THR A 31 9.10 7.15 -4.49
C THR A 31 8.67 7.05 -3.04
N THR A 32 7.53 6.42 -2.79
CA THR A 32 6.93 6.34 -1.44
C THR A 32 7.34 5.09 -0.66
N LEU A 33 7.98 4.11 -1.34
CA LEU A 33 8.30 2.78 -0.81
C LEU A 33 7.08 2.05 -0.24
N LYS A 34 5.88 2.44 -0.67
CA LYS A 34 4.62 1.80 -0.29
C LYS A 34 4.22 0.75 -1.31
N PRO A 35 3.59 -0.36 -0.89
CA PRO A 35 3.02 -1.32 -1.81
C PRO A 35 1.91 -0.66 -2.64
N VAL A 36 1.90 -0.90 -3.95
CA VAL A 36 0.91 -0.38 -4.90
C VAL A 36 -0.07 -1.48 -5.29
N GLU A 37 0.46 -2.66 -5.54
CA GLU A 37 -0.28 -3.86 -5.91
C GLU A 37 0.39 -5.10 -5.32
N GLY A 38 -0.41 -6.14 -5.05
CA GLY A 38 0.11 -7.41 -4.59
C GLY A 38 -0.97 -8.49 -4.56
N ASP A 39 -0.51 -9.72 -4.56
CA ASP A 39 -1.35 -10.89 -4.36
C ASP A 39 -1.49 -11.16 -2.87
N VAL A 40 -2.66 -10.89 -2.29
CA VAL A 40 -2.90 -11.23 -0.87
C VAL A 40 -2.96 -12.75 -0.76
N VAL A 41 -2.01 -13.30 -0.01
CA VAL A 41 -1.88 -14.75 0.18
C VAL A 41 -2.30 -15.23 1.56
N ASP A 42 -2.17 -14.38 2.57
CA ASP A 42 -2.60 -14.63 3.96
C ASP A 42 -2.64 -13.29 4.72
N CYS A 43 -3.37 -13.25 5.83
CA CYS A 43 -3.41 -12.13 6.75
C CYS A 43 -3.61 -12.61 8.19
N ASP A 44 -3.03 -11.92 9.15
CA ASP A 44 -3.19 -12.20 10.58
C ASP A 44 -3.09 -10.94 11.44
N GLU A 45 -3.69 -10.96 12.62
CA GLU A 45 -3.48 -9.93 13.65
C GLU A 45 -2.09 -10.05 14.27
N GLU A 46 -1.56 -11.28 14.36
CA GLU A 46 -0.28 -11.58 14.96
C GLU A 46 0.80 -11.86 13.89
N LEU A 47 1.79 -10.96 13.80
CA LEU A 47 2.96 -11.14 12.93
C LEU A 47 3.67 -12.49 13.13
N PRO A 48 3.90 -12.99 14.37
CA PRO A 48 4.56 -14.29 14.56
C PRO A 48 3.73 -15.45 14.00
N ALA A 49 2.41 -15.42 14.15
CA ALA A 49 1.51 -16.45 13.64
C ALA A 49 1.50 -16.47 12.11
N LEU A 50 1.46 -15.29 11.48
CA LEU A 50 1.58 -15.15 10.03
C LEU A 50 2.92 -15.67 9.51
N CYS A 51 4.02 -15.31 10.14
CA CYS A 51 5.35 -15.78 9.78
C CYS A 51 5.48 -17.30 9.90
N ALA A 52 4.92 -17.91 10.95
CA ALA A 52 4.91 -19.36 11.11
C ALA A 52 4.16 -20.03 9.95
N ARG A 53 2.96 -19.55 9.61
CA ARG A 53 2.18 -20.08 8.48
C ARG A 53 2.85 -19.87 7.13
N MET A 54 3.48 -18.73 6.89
CA MET A 54 4.22 -18.48 5.63
C MET A 54 5.39 -19.43 5.46
N ARG A 55 6.09 -19.75 6.56
CA ARG A 55 7.15 -20.75 6.56
C ARG A 55 6.62 -22.16 6.32
N GLU A 56 5.52 -22.55 6.98
CA GLU A 56 4.89 -23.86 6.80
C GLU A 56 4.35 -24.07 5.38
N THR A 57 3.82 -23.01 4.76
CA THR A 57 3.33 -23.03 3.37
C THR A 57 4.44 -22.95 2.33
N GLY A 58 5.71 -22.84 2.75
CA GLY A 58 6.88 -22.81 1.86
C GLY A 58 7.01 -21.53 1.04
N ARG A 59 6.32 -20.44 1.43
CA ARG A 59 6.31 -19.17 0.71
C ARG A 59 7.37 -18.22 1.25
N SER A 60 8.60 -18.36 0.75
CA SER A 60 9.75 -17.55 1.17
C SER A 60 9.88 -16.19 0.47
N SER A 61 9.08 -15.93 -0.58
CA SER A 61 9.21 -14.75 -1.43
C SER A 61 8.04 -13.77 -1.29
N CYS A 62 7.51 -13.61 -0.08
CA CYS A 62 6.41 -12.68 0.20
C CYS A 62 6.88 -11.45 1.00
N SER A 63 6.22 -10.33 0.79
CA SER A 63 6.37 -9.11 1.58
C SER A 63 5.28 -9.05 2.65
N ILE A 64 5.67 -8.88 3.91
CA ILE A 64 4.72 -8.76 5.03
C ILE A 64 4.60 -7.30 5.42
N VAL A 65 3.40 -6.77 5.36
CA VAL A 65 3.09 -5.35 5.59
C VAL A 65 1.94 -5.21 6.57
N PHE A 66 2.00 -4.20 7.44
CA PHE A 66 0.92 -3.91 8.38
C PHE A 66 -0.06 -2.93 7.74
N CYS A 67 -1.34 -3.29 7.75
CA CYS A 67 -2.40 -2.43 7.28
C CYS A 67 -3.07 -1.73 8.47
N ASP A 68 -2.59 -0.53 8.82
CA ASP A 68 -3.13 0.24 9.96
C ASP A 68 -4.53 0.82 9.71
N GLY A 69 -5.10 0.61 8.51
CA GLY A 69 -6.40 1.19 8.15
C GLY A 69 -6.38 2.71 7.97
N ASP A 70 -5.20 3.33 8.06
CA ASP A 70 -5.06 4.77 7.89
C ASP A 70 -5.52 5.21 6.50
N VAL A 71 -6.31 6.29 6.51
CA VAL A 71 -6.81 6.98 5.33
C VAL A 71 -5.62 7.30 4.43
N TYR A 72 -5.55 6.61 3.27
CA TYR A 72 -4.61 6.98 2.22
C TYR A 72 -4.98 8.37 1.73
N VAL A 73 -4.35 9.40 2.28
CA VAL A 73 -4.25 10.69 1.62
C VAL A 73 -3.29 10.45 0.46
N GLU A 74 -3.87 10.20 -0.72
CA GLU A 74 -3.15 10.28 -1.98
C GLU A 74 -2.55 11.69 -2.03
N THR A 75 -1.28 11.81 -1.65
CA THR A 75 -0.56 13.07 -1.78
C THR A 75 -0.26 13.18 -3.26
N GLN A 76 -1.23 13.71 -3.99
CA GLN A 76 -1.09 14.13 -5.36
C GLN A 76 0.22 14.93 -5.41
N PRO A 77 1.23 14.55 -6.21
CA PRO A 77 2.44 15.34 -6.30
C PRO A 77 2.01 16.75 -6.69
N GLN A 78 2.18 17.71 -5.77
CA GLN A 78 1.95 19.12 -6.01
C GLN A 78 2.91 19.56 -7.10
N GLN A 79 2.54 19.37 -8.36
CA GLN A 79 3.17 20.07 -9.46
C GLN A 79 2.74 21.53 -9.34
N ALA A 80 3.67 22.32 -8.82
CA ALA A 80 3.64 23.75 -8.65
C ALA A 80 2.81 24.46 -9.73
N GLN A 81 1.68 25.04 -9.34
CA GLN A 81 1.03 26.08 -10.12
C GLN A 81 1.86 27.36 -9.97
N ASP A 82 2.95 27.44 -10.73
CA ASP A 82 3.61 28.71 -11.03
C ASP A 82 2.67 29.49 -11.96
N SER A 83 1.78 30.26 -11.36
CA SER A 83 0.96 31.22 -12.10
C SER A 83 1.81 32.48 -12.29
N PRO A 84 2.16 32.89 -13.52
CA PRO A 84 2.82 34.16 -13.71
C PRO A 84 1.84 35.26 -13.29
N ILE A 85 2.27 36.04 -12.29
CA ILE A 85 1.59 37.24 -11.83
C ILE A 85 1.29 38.13 -13.05
N ARG A 86 0.01 38.29 -13.39
CA ARG A 86 -0.43 39.32 -14.34
C ARG A 86 -0.20 40.66 -13.65
N THR A 87 0.91 41.32 -13.97
CA THR A 87 1.09 42.73 -13.62
C THR A 87 0.40 43.55 -14.70
N ASP A 88 -0.88 43.81 -14.49
CA ASP A 88 -1.58 44.91 -15.16
C ASP A 88 -0.98 46.22 -14.63
N ARG A 89 -0.31 47.00 -15.49
CA ARG A 89 0.05 48.38 -15.17
C ARG A 89 -0.18 49.28 -16.38
N PRO A 90 -1.13 50.23 -16.30
CA PRO A 90 -1.34 51.22 -17.35
C PRO A 90 -0.47 52.47 -17.09
N ALA A 91 0.08 53.03 -18.17
CA ALA A 91 0.27 54.47 -18.41
C ALA A 91 0.80 54.66 -19.84
#